data_AF-B9IU70-F1
#
_entry.id   AF-B9IU70-F1
#
_cell.length_a   1.000
_cell.length_b   1.000
_cell.length_c   1.000
_cell.angle_alpha   90.00
_cell.angle_beta   90.00
_cell.angle_gamma   90.00
#
_symmetry.space_group_name_H-M   'P 1'
#
loop_
_entity.id
_entity.type
_entity.pdbx_description
1 polymer ?
#
loop_
_entity_poly.entity_id
_entity_poly.type
_entity_poly.pdbx_seq_one_letter_code
_entity_poly.pdbx_strand_id
1 'polypeptide(L)'
;MLKEFSQEEIVELVGDEIVKNHLKKYGRLMQNVFKRFIKDLDQNFEQFKVEGKGGKKTRYFIGEKRVCLAERNDKRKFNGEGQLPENYEQGFPIMILEHLIRSSISKPTTMTYLLKQMGFITDGMYEASKSKYHQSLLNNQIAILKQKNIIENKTESVVYDYIDREITRLTQHFMSCIKKLGDAKLIIHNKHTMGLISATEPIDIYDKFSGRMKTVLDDQERYIELSPFVIDEVAKMRRDLQNKPKYKHLTSKDIYRYRNKKDVIEYWKEHDILLYQIRNESGVQLKLVRIFEAHTLYLQAGDNPVIRWLEKKQNRGAIDLYTNDELQYYLKNRQGFHKEREKYVVKLASDRQDNAKKENIKLLDKLGGKQKKVEFNLDDTEWVKNKKLMFLGLYIEAYEKLQEHYGYNFNQIKSMEI
;
A
#
# COMPACT_ATOMS: atom_id res chain seq x y z
N MET A 1 -20.35 4.98 37.59
CA MET A 1 -21.16 3.97 38.30
C MET A 1 -21.52 2.88 37.30
N LEU A 2 -21.29 1.60 37.60
CA LEU A 2 -21.58 0.51 36.65
C LEU A 2 -23.08 0.18 36.71
N LYS A 3 -23.73 0.08 35.55
CA LYS A 3 -25.14 -0.33 35.42
C LYS A 3 -25.21 -1.85 35.28
N GLU A 4 -26.10 -2.48 36.05
CA GLU A 4 -26.35 -3.92 36.01
C GLU A 4 -27.35 -4.28 34.89
N PHE A 5 -27.05 -5.34 34.15
CA PHE A 5 -27.89 -5.90 33.10
C PHE A 5 -27.94 -7.44 33.24
N SER A 6 -29.10 -7.99 32.90
CA SER A 6 -29.26 -9.42 32.64
C SER A 6 -28.60 -9.83 31.32
N GLN A 7 -28.44 -11.14 31.11
CA GLN A 7 -27.86 -11.68 29.88
C GLN A 7 -28.69 -11.37 28.63
N GLU A 8 -30.01 -11.29 28.76
CA GLU A 8 -30.90 -10.96 27.65
C GLU A 8 -30.79 -9.49 27.28
N GLU A 9 -30.83 -8.60 28.26
CA GLU A 9 -30.75 -7.15 28.03
C GLU A 9 -29.40 -6.74 27.41
N ILE A 10 -28.29 -7.28 27.91
CA ILE A 10 -26.95 -6.92 27.39
C ILE A 10 -26.70 -7.50 25.99
N VAL A 11 -27.21 -8.71 25.70
CA VAL A 11 -27.07 -9.31 24.37
C VAL A 11 -27.94 -8.57 23.36
N GLU A 12 -29.10 -8.06 23.78
CA GLU A 12 -29.92 -7.24 22.88
C GLU A 12 -29.24 -5.90 22.56
N LEU A 13 -28.60 -5.29 23.57
CA LEU A 13 -27.92 -4.00 23.45
C LEU A 13 -26.64 -4.05 22.60
N VAL A 14 -25.87 -5.15 22.67
CA VAL A 14 -24.49 -5.20 22.14
C VAL A 14 -24.18 -6.46 21.32
N GLY A 15 -25.02 -7.49 21.37
CA GLY A 15 -24.79 -8.75 20.68
C GLY A 15 -25.01 -8.64 19.17
N ASP A 16 -24.15 -9.28 18.39
CA ASP A 16 -24.40 -9.50 16.96
C ASP A 16 -25.46 -10.59 16.74
N GLU A 17 -25.93 -10.74 15.50
CA GLU A 17 -26.96 -11.74 15.15
C GLU A 17 -26.57 -13.16 15.56
N ILE A 18 -25.28 -13.50 15.54
CA ILE A 18 -24.79 -14.83 15.91
C ILE A 18 -24.98 -15.06 17.41
N VAL A 19 -24.62 -14.08 18.24
CA VAL A 19 -24.80 -14.15 19.70
C VAL A 19 -26.28 -14.14 20.07
N LYS A 20 -27.09 -13.27 19.43
CA LYS A 20 -28.55 -13.20 19.65
C LYS A 20 -29.25 -14.52 19.33
N ASN A 21 -28.96 -15.10 18.16
CA ASN A 21 -29.53 -16.38 17.74
C ASN A 21 -29.07 -17.55 18.64
N HIS A 22 -27.82 -17.52 19.09
CA HIS A 22 -27.31 -18.53 20.02
C HIS A 22 -28.04 -18.50 21.37
N LEU A 23 -28.24 -17.29 21.93
CA LEU A 23 -28.96 -17.13 23.19
C LEU A 23 -30.42 -17.61 23.07
N LYS A 24 -31.10 -17.25 21.98
CA LYS A 24 -32.48 -17.67 21.71
C LYS A 24 -32.61 -19.20 21.60
N LYS A 25 -31.65 -19.86 20.95
CA LYS A 25 -31.67 -21.32 20.76
C LYS A 25 -31.39 -22.12 22.03
N TYR A 26 -30.45 -21.67 22.87
CA TYR A 26 -29.96 -22.46 24.01
C TYR A 26 -30.36 -21.91 25.38
N GLY A 27 -30.98 -20.74 25.45
CA GLY A 27 -31.33 -20.04 26.69
C GLY A 27 -30.12 -19.65 27.56
N ARG A 28 -28.91 -19.78 27.02
CA ARG A 28 -27.63 -19.43 27.65
C ARG A 28 -26.52 -19.25 26.61
N LEU A 29 -25.43 -18.57 26.97
CA LEU A 29 -24.25 -18.45 26.12
C LEU A 29 -23.27 -19.59 26.44
N MET A 30 -23.06 -20.51 25.49
CA MET A 30 -22.04 -21.54 25.66
C MET A 30 -20.63 -20.93 25.71
N GLN A 31 -19.69 -21.62 26.37
CA GLN A 31 -18.39 -21.06 26.78
C GLN A 31 -17.62 -20.31 25.67
N ASN A 32 -17.64 -20.81 24.43
CA ASN A 32 -16.94 -20.17 23.30
C ASN A 32 -17.62 -18.87 22.86
N VAL A 33 -18.96 -18.86 22.82
CA VAL A 33 -19.78 -17.68 22.48
C VAL A 33 -19.75 -16.68 23.63
N PHE A 34 -19.81 -17.15 24.87
CA PHE A 34 -19.65 -16.32 26.06
C PHE A 34 -18.29 -15.62 26.07
N LYS A 35 -17.17 -16.34 25.89
CA LYS A 35 -15.83 -15.73 25.81
C LYS A 35 -15.70 -14.71 24.67
N ARG A 36 -16.31 -15.00 23.51
CA ARG A 36 -16.38 -14.05 22.38
C ARG A 36 -17.11 -12.77 22.80
N PHE A 37 -18.31 -12.93 23.37
CA PHE A 37 -19.16 -11.82 23.79
C PHE A 37 -18.53 -10.97 24.89
N ILE A 38 -17.83 -11.58 25.86
CA ILE A 38 -17.02 -10.85 26.84
C ILE A 38 -15.97 -9.98 26.19
N LYS A 39 -15.27 -10.49 25.16
CA LYS A 39 -14.32 -9.67 24.41
C LYS A 39 -15.03 -8.52 23.71
N ASP A 40 -16.24 -8.72 23.19
CA ASP A 40 -16.99 -7.65 22.53
C ASP A 40 -17.40 -6.56 23.54
N LEU A 41 -17.72 -6.93 24.79
CA LEU A 41 -17.94 -5.97 25.88
C LEU A 41 -16.67 -5.20 26.26
N ASP A 42 -15.52 -5.87 26.36
CA ASP A 42 -14.21 -5.24 26.59
C ASP A 42 -13.88 -4.19 25.50
N GLN A 43 -14.25 -4.51 24.26
CA GLN A 43 -14.07 -3.60 23.13
C GLN A 43 -15.02 -2.40 23.15
N ASN A 44 -16.26 -2.57 23.64
CA ASN A 44 -17.29 -1.54 23.57
C ASN A 44 -17.35 -0.60 24.79
N PHE A 45 -16.89 -1.03 25.97
CA PHE A 45 -17.07 -0.27 27.21
C PHE A 45 -15.74 0.04 27.91
N GLU A 46 -15.66 1.22 28.53
CA GLU A 46 -14.46 1.65 29.26
C GLU A 46 -14.19 0.78 30.49
N GLN A 47 -15.26 0.37 31.15
CA GLN A 47 -15.24 -0.51 32.30
C GLN A 47 -16.36 -1.53 32.12
N PHE A 48 -16.05 -2.80 32.36
CA PHE A 48 -17.07 -3.83 32.49
C PHE A 48 -16.63 -4.86 33.51
N LYS A 49 -17.60 -5.50 34.17
CA LYS A 49 -17.40 -6.62 35.07
C LYS A 49 -18.49 -7.65 34.76
N VAL A 50 -18.12 -8.93 34.74
CA VAL A 50 -19.10 -10.02 34.58
C VAL A 50 -18.96 -10.99 35.73
N GLU A 51 -20.08 -11.27 36.38
CA GLU A 51 -20.18 -12.23 37.46
C GLU A 51 -20.95 -13.45 36.95
N GLY A 52 -20.23 -14.53 36.65
CA GLY A 52 -20.82 -15.78 36.16
C GLY A 52 -20.05 -16.38 34.97
N LYS A 53 -20.63 -17.41 34.36
CA LYS A 53 -20.00 -18.22 33.29
C LYS A 53 -20.92 -18.40 32.06
N GLY A 54 -21.79 -17.43 31.76
CA GLY A 54 -22.68 -17.44 30.59
C GLY A 54 -23.99 -18.21 30.77
N GLY A 55 -24.32 -18.60 32.01
CA GLY A 55 -25.62 -19.17 32.38
C GLY A 55 -26.64 -18.11 32.82
N LYS A 56 -27.88 -18.52 33.10
CA LYS A 56 -29.00 -17.62 33.48
C LYS A 56 -28.74 -16.71 34.69
N LYS A 57 -27.82 -17.11 35.59
CA LYS A 57 -27.43 -16.32 36.77
C LYS A 57 -26.27 -15.35 36.52
N THR A 58 -25.80 -15.23 35.27
CA THR A 58 -24.69 -14.35 34.92
C THR A 58 -25.16 -12.90 34.89
N ARG A 59 -24.48 -12.04 35.64
CA ARG A 59 -24.76 -10.60 35.71
C ARG A 59 -23.66 -9.80 35.01
N TYR A 60 -24.08 -8.77 34.29
CA TYR A 60 -23.19 -7.91 33.51
C TYR A 60 -23.25 -6.50 34.08
N PHE A 61 -22.10 -5.95 34.43
CA PHE A 61 -21.97 -4.59 34.93
C PHE A 61 -21.19 -3.80 33.90
N ILE A 62 -21.80 -2.83 33.25
CA ILE A 62 -21.17 -2.01 32.20
C ILE A 62 -21.11 -0.54 32.59
N GLY A 63 -19.97 0.08 32.30
CA GLY A 63 -19.72 1.51 32.45
C GLY A 63 -20.04 2.27 31.18
N GLU A 64 -19.35 3.38 30.96
CA GLU A 64 -19.55 4.20 29.77
C GLU A 64 -19.10 3.48 28.50
N LYS A 65 -19.90 3.66 27.43
CA LYS A 65 -19.57 3.15 26.11
C LYS A 65 -18.40 3.97 25.56
N ARG A 66 -17.40 3.29 25.02
CA ARG A 66 -16.26 3.96 24.39
C ARG A 66 -16.72 4.69 23.14
N VAL A 67 -16.13 5.87 22.92
CA VAL A 67 -16.25 6.60 21.64
C VAL A 67 -15.64 5.79 20.48
N CYS A 68 -14.57 5.03 20.77
CA CYS A 68 -13.88 4.14 19.82
C CYS A 68 -13.73 2.73 20.39
N LEU A 69 -13.86 1.70 19.54
CA LEU A 69 -13.68 0.30 19.98
C LEU A 69 -12.25 0.07 20.49
N ALA A 70 -12.10 -0.63 21.62
CA ALA A 70 -10.77 -1.09 22.04
C ALA A 70 -10.29 -2.27 21.18
N GLU A 71 -8.98 -2.43 21.05
CA GLU A 71 -8.39 -3.56 20.34
C GLU A 71 -8.69 -4.85 21.12
N ARG A 72 -9.12 -5.90 20.42
CA ARG A 72 -9.44 -7.18 21.07
C ARG A 72 -8.17 -7.75 21.70
N ASN A 73 -8.18 -7.96 23.02
CA ASN A 73 -7.14 -8.71 23.70
C ASN A 73 -7.22 -10.19 23.27
N ASP A 74 -6.58 -10.52 22.15
CA ASP A 74 -6.38 -11.90 21.73
C ASP A 74 -4.97 -12.36 22.10
N LYS A 75 -4.89 -13.26 23.09
CA LYS A 75 -3.64 -13.97 23.41
C LYS A 75 -3.20 -14.91 22.28
N ARG A 76 -4.00 -15.05 21.21
CA ARG A 76 -3.60 -15.71 19.95
C ARG A 76 -2.82 -14.81 18.99
N LYS A 77 -2.50 -13.56 19.37
CA LYS A 77 -1.57 -12.65 18.66
C LYS A 77 -0.19 -13.28 18.34
N PHE A 78 0.08 -14.50 18.80
CA PHE A 78 1.36 -15.20 18.67
C PHE A 78 1.37 -16.36 17.65
N ASN A 79 0.30 -16.58 16.89
CA ASN A 79 0.34 -17.52 15.76
C ASN A 79 0.63 -16.74 14.46
N GLY A 80 1.90 -16.46 14.21
CA GLY A 80 2.41 -15.91 12.93
C GLY A 80 2.70 -14.40 12.92
N GLU A 81 2.11 -13.62 13.82
CA GLU A 81 2.42 -12.18 14.04
C GLU A 81 3.45 -11.96 15.18
N GLY A 82 4.14 -13.02 15.59
CA GLY A 82 5.21 -12.98 16.61
C GLY A 82 6.55 -12.45 16.09
N GLN A 83 6.62 -11.91 14.88
CA GLN A 83 7.66 -10.96 14.55
C GLN A 83 7.23 -9.62 15.14
N LEU A 84 8.03 -9.07 16.07
CA LEU A 84 7.94 -7.64 16.37
C LEU A 84 7.75 -6.90 15.05
N PRO A 85 6.82 -5.93 14.93
CA PRO A 85 6.79 -5.07 13.76
C PRO A 85 8.22 -4.62 13.55
N GLU A 86 8.75 -4.82 12.34
CA GLU A 86 10.11 -4.37 12.04
C GLU A 86 10.19 -2.91 12.50
N ASN A 87 11.26 -2.48 13.17
CA ASN A 87 11.23 -1.21 13.93
C ASN A 87 10.65 -0.02 13.15
N TYR A 88 10.81 0.01 11.82
CA TYR A 88 10.22 1.04 10.96
C TYR A 88 8.70 0.90 10.76
N GLU A 89 8.09 -0.28 10.82
CA GLU A 89 6.63 -0.46 10.69
C GLU A 89 5.82 0.30 11.75
N GLN A 90 6.42 0.56 12.92
CA GLN A 90 5.81 1.39 13.96
C GLN A 90 5.64 2.85 13.52
N GLY A 91 6.45 3.33 12.58
CA GLY A 91 6.40 4.70 12.06
C GLY A 91 5.29 4.93 11.02
N PHE A 92 4.80 3.89 10.34
CA PHE A 92 3.73 4.02 9.33
C PHE A 92 2.47 4.74 9.83
N PRO A 93 1.81 4.25 10.89
CA PRO A 93 0.58 4.88 11.34
C PRO A 93 0.81 6.32 11.79
N ILE A 94 2.00 6.62 12.36
CA ILE A 94 2.36 7.96 12.81
C ILE A 94 2.52 8.92 11.63
N MET A 95 3.24 8.52 10.59
CA MET A 95 3.43 9.32 9.38
C MET A 95 2.12 9.54 8.61
N ILE A 96 1.22 8.54 8.60
CA ILE A 96 -0.13 8.69 8.01
C ILE A 96 -0.92 9.74 8.79
N LEU A 97 -0.95 9.63 10.12
CA LEU A 97 -1.70 10.54 10.98
C LEU A 97 -1.12 11.95 10.93
N GLU A 98 0.21 12.12 10.94
CA GLU A 98 0.90 13.42 10.75
C GLU A 98 0.39 14.13 9.50
N HIS A 99 0.41 13.42 8.37
CA HIS A 99 -0.01 13.98 7.09
C HIS A 99 -1.48 14.40 7.12
N LEU A 100 -2.34 13.57 7.70
CA LEU A 100 -3.79 13.81 7.75
C LEU A 100 -4.18 14.87 8.78
N ILE A 101 -3.44 15.06 9.86
CA ILE A 101 -3.64 16.17 10.79
C ILE A 101 -3.37 17.51 10.10
N ARG A 102 -2.33 17.57 9.26
CA ARG A 102 -1.99 18.80 8.52
C ARG A 102 -2.91 19.09 7.34
N SER A 103 -3.36 18.06 6.63
CA SER A 103 -4.14 18.22 5.39
C SER A 103 -5.64 18.00 5.54
N SER A 104 -6.09 17.36 6.63
CA SER A 104 -7.45 16.85 6.91
C SER A 104 -7.98 15.81 5.91
N ILE A 105 -7.63 15.94 4.63
CA ILE A 105 -8.08 15.13 3.51
C ILE A 105 -6.96 15.02 2.47
N SER A 106 -6.72 13.80 1.95
CA SER A 106 -5.93 13.63 0.74
C SER A 106 -6.81 13.74 -0.52
N LYS A 107 -6.37 14.47 -1.55
CA LYS A 107 -7.03 14.44 -2.87
C LYS A 107 -7.03 13.01 -3.44
N PRO A 108 -8.03 12.61 -4.25
CA PRO A 108 -8.04 11.31 -4.90
C PRO A 108 -6.76 11.08 -5.71
N THR A 109 -5.97 10.09 -5.33
CA THR A 109 -4.69 9.81 -6.00
C THR A 109 -4.27 8.35 -5.86
N THR A 110 -3.25 7.94 -6.61
CA THR A 110 -2.72 6.56 -6.56
C THR A 110 -2.00 6.29 -5.24
N MET A 111 -1.93 5.01 -4.86
CA MET A 111 -1.28 4.63 -3.60
C MET A 111 0.20 5.00 -3.55
N THR A 112 0.91 4.82 -4.67
CA THR A 112 2.32 5.21 -4.78
C THR A 112 2.50 6.72 -4.61
N TYR A 113 1.55 7.53 -5.07
CA TYR A 113 1.60 8.96 -4.85
C TYR A 113 1.27 9.34 -3.41
N LEU A 114 0.36 8.64 -2.72
CA LEU A 114 0.15 8.82 -1.28
C LEU A 114 1.43 8.48 -0.49
N LEU A 115 2.12 7.39 -0.83
CA LEU A 115 3.41 7.06 -0.23
C LEU A 115 4.42 8.21 -0.40
N LYS A 116 4.45 8.86 -1.57
CA LYS A 116 5.28 10.04 -1.81
C LYS A 116 4.83 11.23 -0.96
N GLN A 117 3.55 11.58 -0.98
CA GLN A 117 2.99 12.74 -0.26
C GLN A 117 3.18 12.64 1.26
N MET A 118 3.10 11.44 1.80
CA MET A 118 3.32 11.16 3.23
C MET A 118 4.80 10.92 3.55
N GLY A 119 5.69 11.00 2.56
CA GLY A 119 7.12 10.94 2.76
C GLY A 119 7.68 9.55 3.02
N PHE A 120 6.97 8.47 2.67
CA PHE A 120 7.49 7.10 2.75
C PHE A 120 8.52 6.80 1.66
N ILE A 121 8.36 7.43 0.49
CA ILE A 121 9.26 7.31 -0.66
C ILE A 121 9.65 8.69 -1.17
N THR A 122 10.86 8.78 -1.72
CA THR A 122 11.37 10.01 -2.33
C THR A 122 10.75 10.27 -3.70
N ASP A 123 10.94 11.49 -4.22
CA ASP A 123 10.58 11.82 -5.60
C ASP A 123 11.31 10.95 -6.62
N GLY A 124 12.61 10.71 -6.40
CA GLY A 124 13.40 9.84 -7.27
C GLY A 124 12.84 8.43 -7.33
N MET A 125 12.42 7.88 -6.18
CA MET A 125 11.80 6.55 -6.12
C MET A 125 10.40 6.53 -6.74
N TYR A 126 9.62 7.60 -6.58
CA TYR A 126 8.32 7.76 -7.23
C TYR A 126 8.44 7.81 -8.75
N GLU A 127 9.35 8.63 -9.30
CA GLU A 127 9.58 8.71 -10.75
C GLU A 127 10.12 7.39 -11.30
N ALA A 128 11.05 6.74 -10.58
CA ALA A 128 11.52 5.41 -10.90
C ALA A 128 10.39 4.37 -10.93
N SER A 129 9.40 4.46 -10.04
CA SER A 129 8.26 3.52 -10.04
C SER A 129 7.40 3.60 -11.30
N LYS A 130 7.42 4.74 -12.01
CA LYS A 130 6.69 4.92 -13.28
C LYS A 130 7.37 4.18 -14.43
N SER A 131 8.67 3.94 -14.36
CA SER A 131 9.44 3.27 -15.41
C SER A 131 9.02 1.82 -15.62
N LYS A 132 8.41 1.19 -14.59
CA LYS A 132 7.77 -0.13 -14.68
C LYS A 132 6.79 -0.26 -15.85
N TYR A 133 6.15 0.84 -16.26
CA TYR A 133 5.14 0.83 -17.30
C TYR A 133 5.66 1.24 -18.68
N HIS A 134 6.91 1.72 -18.78
CA HIS A 134 7.51 2.24 -20.03
C HIS A 134 8.98 1.87 -20.15
N GLN A 135 9.29 0.99 -21.11
CA GLN A 135 10.66 0.51 -21.34
C GLN A 135 11.65 1.64 -21.68
N SER A 136 11.22 2.67 -22.41
CA SER A 136 12.04 3.84 -22.73
C SER A 136 12.45 4.61 -21.47
N LEU A 137 11.50 4.82 -20.53
CA LEU A 137 11.79 5.46 -19.25
C LEU A 137 12.75 4.61 -18.41
N LEU A 138 12.55 3.28 -18.39
CA LEU A 138 13.45 2.37 -17.68
C LEU A 138 14.87 2.40 -18.25
N ASN A 139 15.01 2.37 -19.58
CA ASN A 139 16.31 2.45 -20.25
C ASN A 139 17.02 3.77 -19.96
N ASN A 140 16.30 4.89 -19.99
CA ASN A 140 16.85 6.20 -19.65
C ASN A 140 17.29 6.26 -18.18
N GLN A 141 16.48 5.72 -17.27
CA GLN A 141 16.83 5.61 -15.85
C GLN A 141 18.10 4.77 -15.65
N ILE A 142 18.18 3.60 -16.28
CA ILE A 142 19.38 2.74 -16.25
C ILE A 142 20.61 3.50 -16.77
N ALA A 143 20.48 4.24 -17.88
CA ALA A 143 21.58 5.00 -18.45
C ALA A 143 22.09 6.08 -17.47
N ILE A 144 21.18 6.81 -16.82
CA ILE A 144 21.51 7.81 -15.79
C ILE A 144 22.22 7.15 -14.59
N LEU A 145 21.72 6.00 -14.12
CA LEU A 145 22.31 5.29 -13.00
C LEU A 145 23.73 4.79 -13.30
N LYS A 146 23.98 4.32 -14.54
CA LYS A 146 25.32 3.96 -15.01
C LYS A 146 26.25 5.16 -15.08
N GLN A 147 25.78 6.28 -15.65
CA GLN A 147 26.58 7.51 -15.74
C GLN A 147 27.01 8.02 -14.36
N LYS A 148 26.16 7.83 -13.35
CA LYS A 148 26.43 8.19 -11.96
C LYS A 148 27.23 7.13 -11.18
N ASN A 149 27.66 6.05 -11.83
CA ASN A 149 28.34 4.91 -11.19
C ASN A 149 27.55 4.27 -10.03
N ILE A 150 26.22 4.37 -10.05
CA ILE A 150 25.35 3.76 -9.03
C ILE A 150 25.17 2.27 -9.33
N ILE A 151 25.09 1.92 -10.62
CA ILE A 151 25.02 0.53 -11.08
C ILE A 151 26.07 0.29 -12.16
N GLU A 152 26.51 -0.96 -12.28
CA GLU A 152 27.48 -1.38 -13.28
C GLU A 152 26.82 -2.06 -14.49
N ASN A 153 27.59 -2.25 -15.56
CA ASN A 153 27.15 -3.06 -16.68
C ASN A 153 26.78 -4.47 -16.21
N LYS A 154 25.67 -5.02 -16.73
CA LYS A 154 25.10 -6.33 -16.38
C LYS A 154 24.39 -6.40 -15.02
N THR A 155 24.28 -5.28 -14.30
CA THR A 155 23.52 -5.20 -13.02
C THR A 155 22.15 -4.51 -13.17
N GLU A 156 21.73 -4.22 -14.41
CA GLU A 156 20.54 -3.41 -14.70
C GLU A 156 19.25 -4.04 -14.17
N SER A 157 19.18 -5.39 -14.11
CA SER A 157 18.03 -6.11 -13.60
C SER A 157 17.77 -5.88 -12.11
N VAL A 158 18.76 -5.40 -11.35
CA VAL A 158 18.60 -5.07 -9.92
C VAL A 158 17.76 -3.81 -9.76
N VAL A 159 17.82 -2.85 -10.69
CA VAL A 159 17.07 -1.59 -10.62
C VAL A 159 15.57 -1.86 -10.57
N TYR A 160 15.09 -2.69 -11.50
CA TYR A 160 13.68 -3.05 -11.56
C TYR A 160 13.25 -3.84 -10.31
N ASP A 161 14.07 -4.81 -9.90
CA ASP A 161 13.80 -5.63 -8.70
C ASP A 161 13.75 -4.79 -7.42
N TYR A 162 14.67 -3.83 -7.26
CA TYR A 162 14.69 -2.88 -6.16
C TYR A 162 13.40 -2.04 -6.14
N ILE A 163 13.11 -1.31 -7.22
CA ILE A 163 11.97 -0.39 -7.27
C ILE A 163 10.66 -1.14 -7.08
N ASP A 164 10.44 -2.23 -7.83
CA ASP A 164 9.19 -2.98 -7.79
C ASP A 164 8.94 -3.61 -6.42
N ARG A 165 9.95 -4.24 -5.83
CA ARG A 165 9.82 -4.86 -4.50
C ARG A 165 9.58 -3.83 -3.42
N GLU A 166 10.34 -2.75 -3.41
CA GLU A 166 10.26 -1.78 -2.34
C GLU A 166 8.94 -0.98 -2.37
N ILE A 167 8.48 -0.58 -3.56
CA ILE A 167 7.16 0.06 -3.71
C ILE A 167 6.04 -0.92 -3.35
N THR A 168 6.10 -2.16 -3.82
CA THR A 168 5.07 -3.17 -3.54
C THR A 168 4.98 -3.44 -2.03
N ARG A 169 6.13 -3.64 -1.38
CA ARG A 169 6.22 -3.86 0.07
C ARG A 169 5.63 -2.69 0.85
N LEU A 170 6.09 -1.47 0.59
CA LEU A 170 5.56 -0.27 1.26
C LEU A 170 4.06 -0.10 1.03
N THR A 171 3.57 -0.36 -0.18
CA THR A 171 2.13 -0.31 -0.52
C THR A 171 1.32 -1.31 0.31
N GLN A 172 1.83 -2.54 0.48
CA GLN A 172 1.16 -3.57 1.28
C GLN A 172 1.10 -3.19 2.77
N HIS A 173 2.22 -2.74 3.35
CA HIS A 173 2.23 -2.28 4.74
C HIS A 173 1.34 -1.05 4.95
N PHE A 174 1.37 -0.11 4.01
CA PHE A 174 0.53 1.07 4.04
C PHE A 174 -0.97 0.72 4.02
N MET A 175 -1.40 -0.18 3.13
CA MET A 175 -2.78 -0.69 3.10
C MET A 175 -3.19 -1.40 4.40
N SER A 176 -2.28 -2.21 4.97
CA SER A 176 -2.51 -2.85 6.27
C SER A 176 -2.70 -1.82 7.38
N CYS A 177 -1.89 -0.75 7.37
CA CYS A 177 -1.99 0.34 8.34
C CYS A 177 -3.28 1.15 8.16
N ILE A 178 -3.65 1.51 6.92
CA ILE A 178 -4.94 2.18 6.63
C ILE A 178 -6.09 1.37 7.21
N LYS A 179 -6.12 0.06 6.99
CA LYS A 179 -7.16 -0.82 7.54
C LYS A 179 -7.20 -0.76 9.06
N LYS A 180 -6.05 -0.87 9.72
CA LYS A 180 -5.96 -0.80 11.20
C LYS A 180 -6.43 0.57 11.74
N LEU A 181 -6.07 1.66 11.08
CA LEU A 181 -6.50 3.02 11.45
C LEU A 181 -8.00 3.22 11.21
N GLY A 182 -8.55 2.64 10.13
CA GLY A 182 -9.98 2.65 9.83
C GLY A 182 -10.79 1.82 10.82
N ASP A 183 -10.33 0.62 11.17
CA ASP A 183 -10.95 -0.24 12.19
C ASP A 183 -10.96 0.45 13.57
N ALA A 184 -9.92 1.25 13.85
CA ALA A 184 -9.82 2.09 15.05
C ALA A 184 -10.67 3.38 14.98
N LYS A 185 -11.37 3.63 13.86
CA LYS A 185 -12.17 4.83 13.58
C LYS A 185 -11.37 6.14 13.66
N LEU A 186 -10.08 6.07 13.35
CA LEU A 186 -9.23 7.27 13.27
C LEU A 186 -9.31 7.94 11.90
N ILE A 187 -9.45 7.13 10.85
CA ILE A 187 -9.51 7.61 9.47
C ILE A 187 -10.65 6.94 8.70
N ILE A 188 -11.10 7.59 7.63
CA ILE A 188 -11.95 6.99 6.61
C ILE A 188 -11.10 6.78 5.35
N HIS A 189 -11.21 5.58 4.75
CA HIS A 189 -10.57 5.25 3.48
C HIS A 189 -11.63 5.03 2.41
N ASN A 190 -11.67 5.91 1.41
CA ASN A 190 -12.51 5.69 0.23
C ASN A 190 -11.65 5.31 -0.97
N LYS A 191 -12.21 4.41 -1.77
CA LYS A 191 -11.65 3.98 -3.04
C LYS A 191 -12.48 4.55 -4.17
N HIS A 192 -11.81 5.04 -5.20
CA HIS A 192 -12.40 5.64 -6.38
C HIS A 192 -11.88 4.90 -7.61
N THR A 193 -12.74 4.72 -8.61
CA THR A 193 -12.27 4.31 -9.94
C THR A 193 -12.20 5.55 -10.79
N MET A 194 -10.99 5.99 -11.11
CA MET A 194 -10.74 7.22 -11.86
C MET A 194 -10.39 6.91 -13.31
N GLY A 195 -10.78 7.81 -14.21
CA GLY A 195 -10.40 7.83 -15.61
C GLY A 195 -9.51 9.03 -15.92
N LEU A 196 -8.51 8.83 -16.77
CA LEU A 196 -7.84 9.89 -17.50
C LEU A 196 -8.53 10.02 -18.86
N ILE A 197 -9.11 11.16 -19.14
CA ILE A 197 -9.77 11.47 -20.41
C ILE A 197 -8.94 12.48 -21.21
N SER A 198 -9.01 12.37 -22.53
CA SER A 198 -8.56 13.41 -23.46
C SER A 198 -9.75 14.32 -23.77
N ALA A 199 -9.76 15.51 -23.18
CA ALA A 199 -10.80 16.51 -23.38
C ALA A 199 -10.28 17.57 -24.36
N THR A 200 -11.03 17.79 -25.45
CA THR A 200 -10.70 18.85 -26.41
C THR A 200 -11.26 20.16 -25.88
N GLU A 201 -10.39 21.06 -25.41
CA GLU A 201 -10.78 22.34 -24.83
C GLU A 201 -10.19 23.51 -25.64
N PRO A 202 -10.92 24.64 -25.78
CA PRO A 202 -10.38 25.84 -26.38
C PRO A 202 -9.34 26.48 -25.45
N ILE A 203 -8.12 26.67 -25.94
CA ILE A 203 -7.05 27.40 -25.25
C ILE A 203 -6.61 28.60 -26.08
N ASP A 204 -6.38 29.73 -25.41
CA ASP A 204 -5.88 30.95 -26.04
C ASP A 204 -4.35 30.94 -26.04
N ILE A 205 -3.74 30.91 -27.23
CA ILE A 205 -2.29 30.95 -27.40
C ILE A 205 -1.90 32.26 -28.07
N TYR A 206 -0.83 32.88 -27.57
CA TYR A 206 -0.26 34.06 -28.21
C TYR A 206 0.50 33.68 -29.48
N ASP A 207 0.00 34.11 -30.64
CA ASP A 207 0.66 33.92 -31.92
C ASP A 207 1.66 35.06 -32.17
N LYS A 208 2.94 34.74 -32.09
CA LYS A 208 4.04 35.70 -32.28
C LYS A 208 4.10 36.28 -33.70
N PHE A 209 3.56 35.61 -34.71
CA PHE A 209 3.56 36.10 -36.10
C PHE A 209 2.42 37.08 -36.37
N SER A 210 1.23 36.82 -35.83
CA SER A 210 0.07 37.70 -36.00
C SER A 210 -0.06 38.78 -34.91
N GLY A 211 0.69 38.66 -33.80
CA GLY A 211 0.65 39.60 -32.68
C GLY A 211 -0.67 39.59 -31.91
N ARG A 212 -1.45 38.49 -31.99
CA ARG A 212 -2.79 38.37 -31.41
C ARG A 212 -2.95 37.05 -30.64
N MET A 213 -3.89 37.04 -29.71
CA MET A 213 -4.37 35.80 -29.10
C MET A 213 -5.19 35.02 -30.13
N LYS A 214 -4.89 33.72 -30.26
CA LYS A 214 -5.64 32.79 -31.10
C LYS A 214 -6.15 31.66 -30.23
N THR A 215 -7.45 31.43 -30.26
CA THR A 215 -8.05 30.24 -29.66
C THR A 215 -7.78 29.03 -30.56
N VAL A 216 -7.15 27.99 -30.02
CA VAL A 216 -7.02 26.69 -30.68
C VAL A 216 -7.64 25.61 -29.81
N LEU A 217 -8.08 24.53 -30.43
CA LEU A 217 -8.52 23.34 -29.72
C LEU A 217 -7.30 22.50 -29.40
N ASP A 218 -7.09 22.23 -28.11
CA ASP A 218 -6.01 21.37 -27.63
C ASP A 218 -6.59 20.23 -26.81
N ASP A 219 -6.02 19.04 -26.96
CA ASP A 219 -6.44 17.86 -26.22
C ASP A 219 -5.74 17.89 -24.85
N GLN A 220 -6.47 18.35 -23.84
CA GLN A 220 -6.02 18.40 -22.46
C GLN A 220 -6.35 17.10 -21.74
N GLU A 221 -5.42 16.61 -20.94
CA GLU A 221 -5.61 15.45 -20.08
C GLU A 221 -6.34 15.85 -18.79
N ARG A 222 -7.50 15.22 -18.54
CA ARG A 222 -8.31 15.49 -17.35
C ARG A 222 -8.62 14.22 -16.58
N TYR A 223 -8.54 14.31 -15.25
CA TYR A 223 -8.93 13.23 -14.34
C TYR A 223 -10.39 13.36 -13.95
N ILE A 224 -11.16 12.29 -14.08
CA ILE A 224 -12.56 12.21 -13.68
C ILE A 224 -12.81 10.96 -12.84
N GLU A 225 -13.77 11.02 -11.92
CA GLU A 225 -14.29 9.82 -11.28
C GLU A 225 -15.27 9.13 -12.24
N LEU A 226 -15.14 7.83 -12.40
CA LEU A 226 -15.99 7.04 -13.29
C LEU A 226 -17.23 6.58 -12.55
N SER A 227 -18.37 6.71 -13.22
CA SER A 227 -19.63 6.20 -12.72
C SER A 227 -19.68 4.67 -12.79
N PRO A 228 -20.56 4.01 -12.00
CA PRO A 228 -20.75 2.56 -12.06
C PRO A 228 -21.05 2.04 -13.48
N PHE A 229 -21.85 2.76 -14.25
CA PHE A 229 -22.16 2.39 -15.64
C PHE A 229 -20.92 2.34 -16.52
N VAL A 230 -20.06 3.36 -16.45
CA VAL A 230 -18.83 3.41 -17.25
C VAL A 230 -17.87 2.30 -16.82
N ILE A 231 -17.79 2.01 -15.51
CA ILE A 231 -16.98 0.91 -14.98
C ILE A 231 -17.46 -0.44 -15.55
N ASP A 232 -18.77 -0.66 -15.61
CA ASP A 232 -19.35 -1.88 -16.16
C ASP A 232 -19.13 -2.01 -17.67
N GLU A 233 -19.25 -0.92 -18.42
CA GLU A 233 -18.96 -0.89 -19.86
C GLU A 233 -17.49 -1.21 -20.16
N VAL A 234 -16.57 -0.67 -19.36
CA VAL A 234 -15.14 -1.02 -19.45
C VAL A 234 -14.91 -2.49 -19.13
N ALA A 235 -15.54 -3.02 -18.09
CA ALA A 235 -15.41 -4.43 -17.71
C ALA A 235 -15.97 -5.36 -18.79
N LYS A 236 -17.08 -5.00 -19.42
CA LYS A 236 -17.65 -5.69 -20.58
C LYS A 236 -16.70 -5.64 -21.78
N MET A 237 -16.22 -4.45 -22.15
CA MET A 237 -15.25 -4.27 -23.23
C MET A 237 -14.01 -5.17 -23.06
N ARG A 238 -13.44 -5.22 -21.84
CA ARG A 238 -12.29 -6.07 -21.54
C ARG A 238 -12.60 -7.56 -21.70
N ARG A 239 -13.77 -8.01 -21.23
CA ARG A 239 -14.21 -9.41 -21.39
C ARG A 239 -14.37 -9.76 -22.87
N ASP A 240 -15.00 -8.88 -23.64
CA ASP A 240 -15.25 -9.10 -25.07
C ASP A 240 -13.94 -9.14 -25.86
N LEU A 241 -13.00 -8.23 -25.57
CA LEU A 241 -11.67 -8.23 -26.15
C LEU A 241 -10.89 -9.52 -25.83
N GLN A 242 -10.88 -9.91 -24.56
CA GLN A 242 -10.20 -11.13 -24.10
C GLN A 242 -10.77 -12.41 -24.74
N ASN A 243 -12.07 -12.43 -25.02
CA ASN A 243 -12.75 -13.57 -25.63
C ASN A 243 -12.57 -13.68 -27.15
N LYS A 244 -11.94 -12.69 -27.80
CA LYS A 244 -11.63 -12.77 -29.23
C LYS A 244 -10.71 -13.97 -29.50
N PRO A 245 -10.92 -14.75 -30.59
CA PRO A 245 -10.13 -15.94 -30.89
C PRO A 245 -8.61 -15.70 -30.85
N LYS A 246 -8.16 -14.53 -31.29
CA LYS A 246 -6.73 -14.14 -31.31
C LYS A 246 -6.11 -13.83 -29.94
N TYR A 247 -6.91 -13.63 -28.89
CA TYR A 247 -6.44 -13.32 -27.53
C TYR A 247 -6.87 -14.35 -26.48
N LYS A 248 -7.73 -15.30 -26.84
CA LYS A 248 -8.30 -16.29 -25.92
C LYS A 248 -7.26 -17.13 -25.17
N HIS A 249 -6.06 -17.29 -25.73
CA HIS A 249 -4.94 -18.00 -25.10
C HIS A 249 -4.17 -17.16 -24.06
N LEU A 250 -4.35 -15.83 -24.05
CA LEU A 250 -3.70 -14.95 -23.10
C LEU A 250 -4.46 -14.95 -21.79
N THR A 251 -3.83 -15.31 -20.69
CA THR A 251 -4.43 -15.09 -19.37
C THR A 251 -4.28 -13.62 -18.97
N SER A 252 -5.09 -13.14 -18.03
CA SER A 252 -4.91 -11.78 -17.47
C SER A 252 -3.49 -11.60 -16.92
N LYS A 253 -2.93 -12.65 -16.31
CA LYS A 253 -1.54 -12.63 -15.83
C LYS A 253 -0.53 -12.44 -16.96
N ASP A 254 -0.74 -13.06 -18.11
CA ASP A 254 0.14 -12.91 -19.27
C ASP A 254 0.13 -11.49 -19.82
N ILE A 255 -1.07 -10.90 -19.93
CA ILE A 255 -1.27 -9.52 -20.43
C ILE A 255 -0.55 -8.49 -19.56
N TYR A 256 -0.54 -8.69 -18.24
CA TYR A 256 0.14 -7.77 -17.33
C TYR A 256 1.64 -8.04 -17.22
N ARG A 257 2.07 -9.30 -17.27
CA ARG A 257 3.48 -9.69 -17.04
C ARG A 257 4.34 -9.57 -18.28
N TYR A 258 3.81 -9.87 -19.46
CA TYR A 258 4.57 -9.99 -20.70
C TYR A 258 4.23 -8.87 -21.69
N ARG A 259 4.25 -7.61 -21.23
CA ARG A 259 3.88 -6.44 -22.05
C ARG A 259 4.62 -6.30 -23.38
N ASN A 260 5.81 -6.89 -23.48
CA ASN A 260 6.65 -6.85 -24.68
C ASN A 260 6.39 -8.02 -25.66
N LYS A 261 5.55 -9.00 -25.29
CA LYS A 261 5.19 -10.09 -26.18
C LYS A 261 4.30 -9.56 -27.31
N LYS A 262 4.55 -9.98 -28.55
CA LYS A 262 3.90 -9.42 -29.75
C LYS A 262 2.36 -9.41 -29.67
N ASP A 263 1.77 -10.52 -29.22
CA ASP A 263 0.32 -10.67 -29.05
C ASP A 263 -0.23 -9.78 -27.92
N VAL A 264 0.53 -9.58 -26.84
CA VAL A 264 0.18 -8.67 -25.74
C VAL A 264 0.27 -7.20 -26.17
N ILE A 265 1.26 -6.82 -26.98
CA ILE A 265 1.35 -5.48 -27.57
C ILE A 265 0.13 -5.20 -28.44
N GLU A 266 -0.25 -6.16 -29.28
CA GLU A 266 -1.44 -6.03 -30.13
C GLU A 266 -2.72 -5.93 -29.30
N TYR A 267 -2.85 -6.74 -28.25
CA TYR A 267 -3.95 -6.67 -27.30
C TYR A 267 -4.09 -5.26 -26.70
N TRP A 268 -2.99 -4.66 -26.21
CA TRP A 268 -3.04 -3.33 -25.60
C TRP A 268 -3.37 -2.23 -26.63
N LYS A 269 -2.87 -2.33 -27.86
CA LYS A 269 -3.26 -1.39 -28.93
C LYS A 269 -4.76 -1.41 -29.19
N GLU A 270 -5.35 -2.60 -29.29
CA GLU A 270 -6.79 -2.73 -29.51
C GLU A 270 -7.61 -2.33 -28.28
N HIS A 271 -7.14 -2.69 -27.08
CA HIS A 271 -7.71 -2.24 -25.82
C HIS A 271 -7.80 -0.72 -25.76
N ASP A 272 -6.71 -0.01 -26.09
CA ASP A 272 -6.66 1.45 -25.99
C ASP A 272 -7.60 2.13 -26.99
N ILE A 273 -7.73 1.58 -28.20
CA ILE A 273 -8.72 2.03 -29.19
C ILE A 273 -10.15 1.87 -28.66
N LEU A 274 -10.49 0.70 -28.12
CA LEU A 274 -11.83 0.42 -27.59
C LEU A 274 -12.13 1.26 -26.34
N LEU A 275 -11.14 1.44 -25.46
CA LEU A 275 -11.26 2.25 -24.26
C LEU A 275 -11.58 3.70 -24.62
N TYR A 276 -10.91 4.25 -25.63
CA TYR A 276 -11.13 5.61 -26.12
C TYR A 276 -12.57 5.83 -26.62
N GLN A 277 -13.28 4.78 -27.03
CA GLN A 277 -14.64 4.82 -27.57
C GLN A 277 -15.75 4.68 -26.52
N ILE A 278 -15.42 4.39 -25.26
CA ILE A 278 -16.40 4.24 -24.19
C ILE A 278 -17.22 5.51 -24.01
N ARG A 279 -18.53 5.32 -23.84
CA ARG A 279 -19.52 6.39 -23.64
C ARG A 279 -20.05 6.37 -22.21
N ASN A 280 -20.44 7.53 -21.69
CA ASN A 280 -21.18 7.63 -20.44
C ASN A 280 -22.68 7.34 -20.64
N GLU A 281 -23.43 7.42 -19.55
CA GLU A 281 -24.87 7.17 -19.50
C GLU A 281 -25.67 8.07 -20.46
N SER A 282 -25.19 9.29 -20.68
CA SER A 282 -25.79 10.26 -21.60
C SER A 282 -25.38 10.03 -23.07
N GLY A 283 -24.61 8.98 -23.36
CA GLY A 283 -24.14 8.66 -24.71
C GLY A 283 -22.94 9.49 -25.18
N VAL A 284 -22.33 10.32 -24.32
CA VAL A 284 -21.16 11.13 -24.64
C VAL A 284 -19.90 10.26 -24.58
N GLN A 285 -19.10 10.29 -25.64
CA GLN A 285 -17.81 9.58 -25.68
C GLN A 285 -16.81 10.25 -24.74
N LEU A 286 -16.28 9.49 -23.80
CA LEU A 286 -15.38 10.00 -22.77
C LEU A 286 -13.93 10.16 -23.25
N LYS A 287 -13.53 9.53 -24.36
CA LYS A 287 -12.14 9.54 -24.84
C LYS A 287 -11.17 9.07 -23.74
N LEU A 288 -11.51 7.97 -23.07
CA LEU A 288 -10.73 7.42 -21.96
C LEU A 288 -9.36 6.93 -22.45
N VAL A 289 -8.31 7.51 -21.90
CA VAL A 289 -6.90 7.15 -22.12
C VAL A 289 -6.48 6.07 -21.13
N ARG A 290 -6.93 6.17 -19.88
CA ARG A 290 -6.54 5.24 -18.81
C ARG A 290 -7.59 5.15 -17.72
N ILE A 291 -7.59 4.02 -17.01
CA ILE A 291 -8.40 3.81 -15.81
C ILE A 291 -7.50 3.31 -14.69
N PHE A 292 -7.71 3.82 -13.48
CA PHE A 292 -6.90 3.47 -12.31
C PHE A 292 -7.70 3.56 -11.01
N GLU A 293 -7.30 2.78 -10.00
CA GLU A 293 -7.80 2.91 -8.64
C GLU A 293 -7.10 4.11 -7.97
N ALA A 294 -7.90 5.01 -7.42
CA ALA A 294 -7.44 6.11 -6.59
C ALA A 294 -7.99 5.96 -5.17
N HIS A 295 -7.32 6.61 -4.23
CA HIS A 295 -7.63 6.54 -2.81
C HIS A 295 -7.73 7.94 -2.24
N THR A 296 -8.67 8.10 -1.33
CA THR A 296 -8.77 9.26 -0.44
C THR A 296 -8.75 8.79 1.00
N LEU A 297 -8.05 9.54 1.84
CA LEU A 297 -7.93 9.31 3.26
C LEU A 297 -8.38 10.59 3.97
N TYR A 298 -9.23 10.44 4.97
CA TYR A 298 -9.76 11.53 5.77
C TYR A 298 -9.48 11.26 7.24
N LEU A 299 -9.06 12.29 7.98
CA LEU A 299 -9.03 12.20 9.43
C LEU A 299 -10.47 12.26 9.95
N GLN A 300 -10.93 11.18 10.59
CA GLN A 300 -12.27 11.11 11.18
C GLN A 300 -12.25 11.49 12.66
N ALA A 301 -11.18 11.13 13.36
CA ALA A 301 -11.03 11.38 14.78
C ALA A 301 -10.51 12.80 15.07
N GLY A 302 -10.94 13.38 16.19
CA GLY A 302 -10.23 14.51 16.79
C GLY A 302 -8.92 14.09 17.48
N ASP A 303 -8.21 15.05 18.03
CA ASP A 303 -6.86 14.86 18.59
C ASP A 303 -6.83 13.84 19.74
N ASN A 304 -7.79 13.90 20.66
CA ASN A 304 -7.85 13.02 21.83
C ASN A 304 -7.87 11.52 21.48
N PRO A 305 -8.72 11.03 20.55
CA PRO A 305 -8.65 9.64 20.09
C PRO A 305 -7.31 9.27 19.44
N VAL A 306 -6.69 10.17 18.68
CA VAL A 306 -5.38 9.95 18.05
C VAL A 306 -4.31 9.77 19.13
N ILE A 307 -4.24 10.70 20.09
CA ILE A 307 -3.34 10.63 21.25
C ILE A 307 -3.51 9.30 21.96
N ARG A 308 -4.73 8.97 22.39
CA ARG A 308 -5.08 7.70 23.09
C ARG A 308 -4.64 6.46 22.31
N TRP A 309 -4.70 6.50 20.99
CA TRP A 309 -4.25 5.40 20.15
C TRP A 309 -2.72 5.28 20.14
N LEU A 310 -2.00 6.41 20.04
CA LEU A 310 -0.55 6.48 20.13
C LEU A 310 -0.04 5.98 21.50
N GLU A 311 -0.70 6.37 22.60
CA GLU A 311 -0.36 5.94 23.98
C GLU A 311 -0.32 4.42 24.12
N LYS A 312 -1.31 3.76 23.51
CA LYS A 312 -1.50 2.31 23.62
C LYS A 312 -0.51 1.52 22.78
N LYS A 313 0.07 2.12 21.73
CA LYS A 313 0.95 1.42 20.79
C LYS A 313 2.45 1.61 21.06
N GLN A 314 2.87 2.71 21.68
CA GLN A 314 4.30 3.06 21.78
C GLN A 314 4.90 3.10 23.20
N ASN A 315 4.20 2.57 24.22
CA ASN A 315 4.59 2.65 25.65
C ASN A 315 4.57 4.08 26.24
N ARG A 316 4.48 4.17 27.59
CA ARG A 316 4.48 5.43 28.35
C ARG A 316 5.76 6.23 28.07
N GLY A 317 5.64 7.44 27.51
CA GLY A 317 6.75 8.37 27.22
C GLY A 317 6.71 8.99 25.81
N ALA A 318 6.08 8.32 24.84
CA ALA A 318 5.82 8.89 23.50
C ALA A 318 4.87 10.11 23.55
N ILE A 319 3.99 10.14 24.55
CA ILE A 319 2.99 11.18 24.80
C ILE A 319 3.64 12.46 25.28
N ASP A 320 4.60 12.37 26.20
CA ASP A 320 5.23 13.57 26.75
C ASP A 320 5.93 14.36 25.62
N LEU A 321 6.52 13.66 24.64
CA LEU A 321 7.04 14.29 23.43
C LEU A 321 5.94 14.85 22.53
N TYR A 322 4.85 14.11 22.30
CA TYR A 322 3.72 14.58 21.48
C TYR A 322 3.02 15.82 22.08
N THR A 323 2.77 15.81 23.40
CA THR A 323 2.08 16.87 24.12
C THR A 323 2.96 18.10 24.32
N ASN A 324 4.28 17.94 24.45
CA ASN A 324 5.20 19.07 24.59
C ASN A 324 5.61 19.67 23.23
N ASP A 325 5.82 18.86 22.20
CA ASP A 325 6.22 19.31 20.86
C ASP A 325 5.81 18.28 19.78
N GLU A 326 4.60 18.47 19.26
CA GLU A 326 4.00 17.63 18.22
C GLU A 326 4.88 17.53 16.96
N LEU A 327 5.50 18.64 16.54
CA LEU A 327 6.36 18.68 15.36
C LEU A 327 7.61 17.81 15.57
N GLN A 328 8.29 17.98 16.71
CA GLN A 328 9.46 17.17 17.04
C GLN A 328 9.13 15.69 17.20
N TYR A 329 7.95 15.36 17.75
CA TYR A 329 7.48 13.97 17.83
C TYR A 329 7.40 13.35 16.43
N TYR A 330 6.76 14.02 15.48
CA TYR A 330 6.62 13.52 14.12
C TYR A 330 7.94 13.45 13.38
N LEU A 331 8.80 14.46 13.50
CA LEU A 331 10.13 14.46 12.88
C LEU A 331 11.00 13.30 13.37
N LYS A 332 11.02 13.04 14.68
CA LYS A 332 11.78 11.91 15.25
C LYS A 332 11.27 10.56 14.76
N ASN A 333 9.95 10.37 14.71
CA ASN A 333 9.36 9.13 14.21
C ASN A 333 9.62 8.93 12.71
N ARG A 334 9.56 10.00 11.91
CA ARG A 334 9.91 9.96 10.48
C ARG A 334 11.39 9.61 10.27
N GLN A 335 12.30 10.25 11.00
CA GLN A 335 13.73 9.92 10.94
C GLN A 335 14.00 8.47 11.38
N GLY A 336 13.38 8.04 12.48
CA GLY A 336 13.47 6.67 12.98
C GLY A 336 12.96 5.65 11.96
N PHE A 337 11.81 5.93 11.34
CA PHE A 337 11.24 5.14 10.24
C PHE A 337 12.27 4.92 9.13
N HIS A 338 12.83 5.99 8.58
CA HIS A 338 13.72 5.87 7.43
C HIS A 338 15.04 5.18 7.78
N LYS A 339 15.62 5.48 8.94
CA LYS A 339 16.86 4.84 9.42
C LYS A 339 16.70 3.34 9.59
N GLU A 340 15.59 2.91 10.19
CA GLU A 340 15.32 1.48 10.39
C GLU A 340 14.91 0.79 9.07
N ARG A 341 14.20 1.50 8.19
CA ARG A 341 13.86 0.99 6.85
C ARG A 341 15.12 0.75 6.03
N GLU A 342 16.06 1.68 6.01
CA GLU A 342 17.31 1.56 5.25
C GLU A 342 18.07 0.28 5.61
N LYS A 343 18.31 0.05 6.90
CA LYS A 343 18.95 -1.19 7.39
C LYS A 343 18.17 -2.43 6.99
N TYR A 344 16.85 -2.36 7.08
CA TYR A 344 15.99 -3.50 6.77
C TYR A 344 16.02 -3.88 5.28
N VAL A 345 16.00 -2.89 4.38
CA VAL A 345 16.09 -3.10 2.93
C VAL A 345 17.36 -3.86 2.57
N VAL A 346 18.50 -3.44 3.12
CA VAL A 346 19.80 -4.08 2.91
C VAL A 346 19.82 -5.50 3.51
N LYS A 347 19.28 -5.68 4.72
CA LYS A 347 19.15 -7.00 5.35
C LYS A 347 18.37 -7.98 4.46
N LEU A 348 17.25 -7.56 3.89
CA LEU A 348 16.47 -8.42 2.98
C LEU A 348 17.26 -8.80 1.72
N ALA A 349 18.02 -7.87 1.15
CA ALA A 349 18.88 -8.18 0.02
C ALA A 349 19.95 -9.20 0.40
N SER A 350 20.52 -9.07 1.60
CA SER A 350 21.47 -10.02 2.18
C SER A 350 20.89 -11.41 2.34
N ASP A 351 19.74 -11.53 3.00
CA ASP A 351 19.06 -12.81 3.23
C ASP A 351 18.75 -13.53 1.90
N ARG A 352 18.37 -12.79 0.85
CA ARG A 352 18.13 -13.36 -0.49
C ARG A 352 19.42 -13.88 -1.12
N GLN A 353 20.49 -13.10 -1.06
CA GLN A 353 21.78 -13.51 -1.60
C GLN A 353 22.32 -14.75 -0.88
N ASP A 354 22.23 -14.79 0.44
CA ASP A 354 22.67 -15.94 1.24
C ASP A 354 21.85 -17.18 0.96
N ASN A 355 20.52 -17.04 0.80
CA ASN A 355 19.66 -18.15 0.42
C ASN A 355 20.00 -18.67 -0.98
N ALA A 356 20.26 -17.79 -1.94
CA ALA A 356 20.69 -18.20 -3.28
C ALA A 356 22.05 -18.94 -3.23
N LYS A 357 23.03 -18.45 -2.47
CA LYS A 357 24.32 -19.12 -2.27
C LYS A 357 24.14 -20.51 -1.66
N LYS A 358 23.29 -20.66 -0.63
CA LYS A 358 22.97 -21.96 -0.02
C LYS A 358 22.32 -22.94 -1.00
N GLU A 359 21.40 -22.47 -1.84
CA GLU A 359 20.81 -23.28 -2.91
C GLU A 359 21.87 -23.76 -3.90
N ASN A 360 22.82 -22.89 -4.26
CA ASN A 360 23.89 -23.21 -5.20
C ASN A 360 24.84 -24.27 -4.63
N ILE A 361 25.23 -24.16 -3.36
CA ILE A 361 26.08 -25.15 -2.69
C ILE A 361 25.41 -26.53 -2.72
N LYS A 362 24.12 -26.61 -2.35
CA LYS A 362 23.35 -27.87 -2.41
C LYS A 362 23.27 -28.47 -3.81
N LEU A 363 23.26 -27.63 -4.85
CA LEU A 363 23.27 -28.07 -6.25
C LEU A 363 24.66 -28.56 -6.67
N LEU A 364 25.72 -27.87 -6.27
CA LEU A 364 27.11 -28.26 -6.54
C LEU A 364 27.47 -29.59 -5.87
N ASP A 365 27.04 -29.79 -4.62
CA ASP A 365 27.24 -31.04 -3.88
C ASP A 365 26.60 -32.22 -4.62
N LYS A 366 25.41 -32.02 -5.20
CA LYS A 366 24.71 -33.03 -6.02
C LYS A 366 25.39 -33.30 -7.38
N LEU A 367 26.19 -32.37 -7.87
CA LEU A 367 26.87 -32.44 -9.18
C LEU A 367 28.36 -32.79 -9.06
N GLY A 368 28.81 -33.26 -7.88
CA GLY A 368 30.20 -33.68 -7.66
C GLY A 368 31.19 -32.51 -7.58
N GLY A 369 30.76 -31.33 -7.12
CA GLY A 369 31.64 -30.21 -6.77
C GLY A 369 32.19 -29.39 -7.93
N LYS A 370 31.80 -29.66 -9.19
CA LYS A 370 32.26 -28.86 -10.34
C LYS A 370 31.55 -27.50 -10.40
N GLN A 371 32.29 -26.43 -10.14
CA GLN A 371 31.78 -25.06 -10.20
C GLN A 371 31.39 -24.72 -11.64
N LYS A 372 30.11 -24.47 -11.90
CA LYS A 372 29.66 -23.95 -13.21
C LYS A 372 30.08 -22.50 -13.33
N LYS A 373 30.74 -22.15 -14.44
CA LYS A 373 30.98 -20.76 -14.84
C LYS A 373 29.63 -20.05 -14.97
N VAL A 374 29.45 -18.94 -14.26
CA VAL A 374 28.21 -18.14 -14.32
C VAL A 374 28.32 -17.18 -15.49
N GLU A 375 27.61 -17.47 -16.57
CA GLU A 375 27.54 -16.60 -17.75
C GLU A 375 26.18 -15.90 -17.82
N PHE A 376 26.16 -14.62 -18.17
CA PHE A 376 24.93 -13.86 -18.41
C PHE A 376 24.54 -13.97 -19.88
N ASN A 377 23.34 -14.47 -20.15
CA ASN A 377 22.78 -14.51 -21.49
C ASN A 377 21.86 -13.31 -21.67
N LEU A 378 21.84 -12.77 -22.90
CA LEU A 378 20.95 -11.66 -23.24
C LEU A 378 19.48 -12.04 -23.03
N ASP A 379 19.13 -13.28 -23.40
CA ASP A 379 17.78 -13.85 -23.31
C ASP A 379 17.36 -14.28 -21.89
N ASP A 380 18.25 -14.17 -20.90
CA ASP A 380 17.88 -14.47 -19.52
C ASP A 380 16.78 -13.51 -19.04
N THR A 381 15.78 -14.07 -18.37
CA THR A 381 14.79 -13.27 -17.64
C THR A 381 15.47 -12.47 -16.52
N GLU A 382 14.87 -11.35 -16.11
CA GLU A 382 15.38 -10.53 -14.99
C GLU A 382 15.59 -11.34 -13.71
N TRP A 383 14.68 -12.28 -13.42
CA TRP A 383 14.82 -13.18 -12.29
C TRP A 383 16.09 -14.04 -12.38
N VAL A 384 16.39 -14.59 -13.56
CA VAL A 384 17.61 -15.36 -13.79
C VAL A 384 18.84 -14.46 -13.66
N LYS A 385 18.81 -13.26 -14.23
CA LYS A 385 19.90 -12.28 -14.12
C LYS A 385 20.18 -11.90 -12.66
N ASN A 386 19.15 -11.63 -11.88
CA ASN A 386 19.28 -11.33 -10.44
C ASN A 386 19.81 -12.53 -9.65
N LYS A 387 19.36 -13.75 -9.95
CA LYS A 387 19.90 -14.97 -9.30
C LYS A 387 21.39 -15.15 -9.62
N LYS A 388 21.83 -14.87 -10.85
CA LYS A 388 23.25 -14.88 -11.24
C LYS A 388 24.05 -13.83 -10.47
N LEU A 389 23.53 -12.61 -10.31
CA LEU A 389 24.17 -11.57 -9.50
C LEU A 389 24.32 -11.97 -8.03
N MET A 390 23.30 -12.62 -7.44
CA MET A 390 23.37 -13.14 -6.07
C MET A 390 24.48 -14.19 -5.92
N PHE A 391 24.65 -15.08 -6.92
CA PHE A 391 25.76 -16.04 -6.92
C PHE A 391 27.13 -15.38 -6.96
N LEU A 392 27.24 -14.27 -7.70
CA LEU A 392 28.49 -13.49 -7.82
C LEU A 392 28.74 -12.57 -6.62
N GLY A 393 27.79 -12.43 -5.69
CA GLY A 393 27.93 -11.54 -4.54
C GLY A 393 27.66 -10.06 -4.83
N LEU A 394 27.28 -9.72 -6.07
CA LEU A 394 27.11 -8.34 -6.55
C LEU A 394 25.70 -7.78 -6.30
N TYR A 395 24.75 -8.62 -5.88
CA TYR A 395 23.36 -8.22 -5.71
C TYR A 395 23.18 -7.25 -4.53
N ILE A 396 23.79 -7.53 -3.38
CA ILE A 396 23.68 -6.67 -2.18
C ILE A 396 24.31 -5.30 -2.45
N GLU A 397 25.52 -5.26 -3.01
CA GLU A 397 26.24 -4.01 -3.28
C GLU A 397 25.42 -3.08 -4.21
N ALA A 398 24.85 -3.64 -5.28
CA ALA A 398 23.97 -2.87 -6.16
C ALA A 398 22.71 -2.38 -5.41
N TYR A 399 22.14 -3.19 -4.52
CA TYR A 399 20.99 -2.82 -3.70
C TYR A 399 21.31 -1.68 -2.71
N GLU A 400 22.49 -1.69 -2.09
CA GLU A 400 22.97 -0.64 -1.19
C GLU A 400 23.14 0.68 -1.92
N LYS A 401 23.81 0.69 -3.08
CA LYS A 401 23.97 1.90 -3.92
C LYS A 401 22.61 2.46 -4.38
N LEU A 402 21.67 1.59 -4.73
CA LEU A 402 20.31 2.01 -5.09
C LEU A 402 19.53 2.55 -3.88
N GLN A 403 19.70 1.97 -2.70
CA GLN A 403 19.09 2.45 -1.46
C GLN A 403 19.68 3.80 -1.02
N GLU A 404 20.98 4.03 -1.21
CA GLU A 404 21.61 5.34 -0.98
C GLU A 404 21.10 6.38 -1.98
N HIS A 405 20.95 6.00 -3.26
CA HIS A 405 20.48 6.91 -4.30
C HIS A 405 19.00 7.29 -4.19
N TYR A 406 18.13 6.31 -3.93
CA TYR A 406 16.68 6.50 -3.89
C TYR A 406 16.12 6.71 -2.47
N GLY A 407 16.89 6.39 -1.44
CA GLY A 407 16.49 6.53 -0.04
C GLY A 407 16.55 7.97 0.45
N TYR A 408 16.12 8.17 1.69
CA TYR A 408 16.22 9.46 2.37
C TYR A 408 17.60 9.62 3.00
N ASN A 409 18.34 10.65 2.61
CA ASN A 409 19.62 10.98 3.21
C ASN A 409 19.47 12.12 4.23
N PHE A 410 19.36 11.77 5.52
CA PHE A 410 19.23 12.75 6.59
C PHE A 410 20.53 13.49 6.91
N ASN A 411 21.68 13.02 6.39
CA ASN A 411 22.97 13.71 6.58
C ASN A 411 23.07 15.01 5.77
N GLN A 412 22.21 15.20 4.74
CA GLN A 412 22.17 16.42 3.93
C GLN A 412 21.19 17.48 4.46
N ILE A 413 20.23 17.09 5.32
CA ILE A 413 19.15 17.99 5.78
C ILE A 413 19.65 19.04 6.81
N LYS A 414 20.84 18.87 7.39
CA LYS A 414 21.51 19.92 8.18
C LYS A 414 21.79 21.23 7.40
N SER A 415 21.59 21.25 6.09
CA SER A 415 21.84 22.42 5.24
C SER A 415 20.57 23.16 4.75
N MET A 416 19.37 22.72 5.16
CA MET A 416 18.10 23.35 4.75
C MET A 416 17.26 23.84 5.94
N GLU A 417 17.90 24.23 7.04
CA GLU A 417 17.32 25.17 8.01
C GLU A 417 17.92 26.56 7.74
N ILE A 418 17.19 27.38 6.99
CA ILE A 418 17.22 28.85 7.05
C ILE A 418 15.78 29.29 7.30
#